data_AF-A0A2S1ER90-F1
#
_entry.id   AF-A0A2S1ER90-F1
#
_cell.length_a   1.000
_cell.length_b   1.000
_cell.length_c   1.000
_cell.angle_alpha   90.00
_cell.angle_beta   90.00
_cell.angle_gamma   90.00
#
_symmetry.space_group_name_H-M   'P 1'
#
loop_
_entity.id
_entity.type
_entity.pdbx_description
1 polymer ?
#
loop_
_entity_poly.entity_id
_entity_poly.type
_entity_poly.pdbx_seq_one_letter_code
_entity_poly.pdbx_strand_id
1 'polypeptide(L)' 'MIATLPVGSVIDYDAWSRHNGYVWLRQPRADGQYGYLPCRNADSNEAFGKFESLS' A
#
# COMPACT_ATOMS: atom_id res chain seq x y z
N MET A 1 -12.01 7.87 3.80
CA MET A 1 -12.23 6.84 4.84
C MET A 1 -10.99 5.97 4.95
N ILE A 2 -10.44 5.81 6.16
CA ILE A 2 -9.42 4.80 6.48
C ILE A 2 -10.17 3.46 6.53
N ALA A 3 -9.95 2.62 5.52
CA ALA A 3 -10.48 1.26 5.49
C ALA A 3 -9.36 0.34 5.99
N THR A 4 -9.66 -0.50 6.98
CA THR A 4 -8.84 -1.67 7.27
C THR A 4 -8.98 -2.65 6.12
N LEU A 5 -7.86 -3.08 5.54
CA LEU A 5 -7.88 -4.03 4.44
C LEU A 5 -7.96 -5.46 5.02
N PRO A 6 -9.00 -6.25 4.68
CA PRO A 6 -9.05 -7.65 5.12
C PRO A 6 -7.84 -8.45 4.63
N VAL A 7 -7.40 -9.43 5.42
CA VAL A 7 -6.28 -10.30 5.03
C VAL A 7 -6.59 -11.01 3.71
N GLY A 8 -5.60 -11.12 2.82
CA GLY A 8 -5.76 -11.73 1.50
C GLY A 8 -6.38 -10.82 0.43
N SER A 9 -6.76 -9.58 0.77
CA SER A 9 -7.16 -8.61 -0.26
C SER A 9 -5.98 -8.25 -1.17
N VAL A 10 -6.27 -8.09 -2.45
CA VAL A 10 -5.32 -7.63 -3.46
C VAL A 10 -5.69 -6.20 -3.86
N ILE A 11 -4.69 -5.34 -4.01
CA ILE A 11 -4.87 -3.96 -4.47
C ILE A 11 -3.87 -3.63 -5.58
N ASP A 12 -4.32 -2.81 -6.53
CA ASP A 12 -3.44 -2.14 -7.48
C ASP A 12 -2.96 -0.80 -6.90
N TYR A 13 -1.71 -0.45 -7.15
CA TYR A 13 -1.12 0.82 -6.74
C TYR A 13 -0.24 1.39 -7.86
N ASP A 14 -0.15 2.71 -7.93
CA ASP A 14 0.54 3.40 -9.02
C ASP A 14 1.77 4.21 -8.56
N ALA A 15 1.94 4.37 -7.25
CA ALA A 15 3.08 5.06 -6.66
C ALA A 15 3.37 4.57 -5.24
N TRP A 16 4.56 4.91 -4.75
CA TRP A 16 4.95 4.69 -3.36
C TRP A 16 5.77 5.85 -2.81
N SER A 17 5.80 5.98 -1.49
CA SER A 17 6.65 6.92 -0.76
C SER A 17 7.20 6.27 0.51
N ARG A 18 8.25 6.85 1.09
CA ARG A 18 8.84 6.38 2.35
C ARG A 18 8.95 7.54 3.33
N HIS A 19 8.13 7.49 4.39
CA HIS A 19 8.11 8.50 5.45
C HIS A 19 7.32 7.98 6.67
N ASN A 20 7.49 8.66 7.81
CA ASN A 20 6.76 8.36 9.05
C ASN A 20 6.86 6.89 9.50
N GLY A 21 8.03 6.26 9.31
CA GLY A 21 8.30 4.89 9.74
C GLY A 21 7.80 3.78 8.80
N TYR A 22 7.19 4.11 7.67
CA TYR A 22 6.66 3.12 6.72
C TYR A 22 6.99 3.41 5.26
N VAL A 23 6.91 2.37 4.44
CA VAL A 23 6.74 2.50 2.99
C VAL A 23 5.24 2.47 2.70
N TRP A 24 4.75 3.49 2.01
CA TRP A 24 3.34 3.69 1.70
C TRP A 24 3.07 3.42 0.23
N LEU A 25 1.97 2.75 -0.07
CA LEU A 25 1.43 2.59 -1.42
C LEU A 25 0.30 3.58 -1.65
N ARG A 26 0.25 4.19 -2.84
CA ARG A 26 -0.87 5.00 -3.30
C ARG A 26 -1.80 4.15 -4.17
N GLN A 27 -3.05 4.02 -3.75
CA GLN A 27 -4.10 3.33 -4.49
C GLN A 27 -5.01 4.37 -5.16
N PRO A 28 -5.02 4.48 -6.50
CA PRO A 28 -6.05 5.23 -7.22
C PRO A 28 -7.45 4.67 -6.96
N ARG A 29 -8.45 5.53 -6.81
CA ARG A 29 -9.85 5.15 -6.63
C ARG A 29 -10.73 5.74 -7.73
N ALA A 30 -11.87 5.11 -7.95
CA ALA A 30 -12.79 5.46 -9.05
C ALA A 30 -13.33 6.90 -8.96
N ASP A 31 -13.34 7.50 -7.77
CA ASP A 31 -13.77 8.86 -7.51
C ASP A 31 -12.65 9.91 -7.68
N GLY A 32 -11.50 9.52 -8.23
CA GLY A 32 -10.34 10.40 -8.41
C GLY A 32 -9.57 10.68 -7.11
N GLN A 33 -9.97 10.07 -5.99
CA GLN A 33 -9.22 10.16 -4.73
C GLN A 33 -8.15 9.07 -4.65
N TYR A 34 -7.29 9.21 -3.65
CA TYR A 34 -6.23 8.26 -3.37
C TYR A 34 -6.40 7.62 -1.98
N GLY A 35 -6.26 6.31 -1.93
CA GLY A 35 -6.01 5.57 -0.69
C GLY A 35 -4.51 5.43 -0.43
N TYR A 36 -4.12 5.35 0.85
CA TYR A 36 -2.74 5.10 1.24
C TYR A 36 -2.67 3.93 2.22
N LEU A 37 -1.79 2.98 1.95
CA LEU A 37 -1.61 1.77 2.75
C LEU A 37 -0.13 1.58 3.10
N PRO A 38 0.24 1.40 4.38
CA PRO A 38 1.60 1.01 4.74
C PRO A 38 1.84 -0.45 4.34
N CYS A 39 2.90 -0.71 3.58
CA CYS A 39 3.21 -2.04 3.05
C CYS A 39 4.51 -2.63 3.61
N ARG A 40 5.37 -1.80 4.18
CA ARG A 40 6.61 -2.22 4.85
C ARG A 40 6.92 -1.35 6.06
N ASN A 41 7.59 -1.91 7.05
CA ASN A 41 8.37 -1.12 7.99
C ASN A 41 9.48 -0.41 7.21
N ALA A 42 9.67 0.90 7.44
CA ALA A 42 10.73 1.62 6.75
C ALA A 42 12.09 1.07 7.19
N ASP A 43 12.39 1.09 8.48
CA ASP A 43 13.74 0.81 9.00
C ASP A 43 14.23 -0.61 8.70
N SER A 44 13.38 -1.63 8.92
CA SER A 44 13.73 -3.04 8.71
C SER A 44 13.45 -3.56 7.29
N ASN A 45 12.68 -2.80 6.48
CA ASN A 45 12.11 -3.24 5.20
C ASN A 45 11.21 -4.50 5.28
N GLU A 46 10.80 -4.92 6.48
CA GLU A 46 9.87 -6.03 6.69
C GLU A 46 8.56 -5.77 5.95
N ALA A 47 8.11 -6.75 5.15
CA ALA A 47 6.90 -6.66 4.36
C ALA A 47 5.66 -7.11 5.13
N PHE A 48 4.56 -6.37 4.98
CA PHE A 48 3.26 -6.72 5.55
C PHE A 48 2.35 -7.47 4.56
N GLY A 49 2.91 -7.93 3.44
CA GLY A 49 2.20 -8.60 2.37
C GLY A 49 3.15 -9.13 1.30
N LYS A 50 2.57 -9.59 0.19
CA LYS A 50 3.29 -10.04 -1.00
C LYS A 50 3.19 -8.98 -2.09
N PHE A 51 4.23 -8.87 -2.91
CA PHE A 51 4.29 -7.95 -4.04
C PHE A 51 4.53 -8.77 -5.30
N GLU A 52 3.63 -8.65 -6.25
CA GLU A 52 3.64 -9.42 -7.48
C GLU A 52 3.44 -8.44 -8.64
N SER A 53 4.21 -8.63 -9.73
CA SER A 53 3.91 -7.94 -10.98
C SER A 53 2.77 -8.69 -11.65
N LEU A 54 1.68 -8.01 -11.97
CA LEU A 54 0.65 -8.57 -12.82
C LEU A 54 1.23 -8.67 -14.24
N SER A 55 1.46 -9.91 -14.69
CA SER A 55 1.92 -10.26 -16.03
C SER A 55 0.78 -10.25 -17.04
#